data_AF-A0A379DA16-F1
#
_entry.id   AF-A0A379DA16-F1
#
_cell.length_a   1.000
_cell.length_b   1.000
_cell.length_c   1.000
_cell.angle_alpha   90.00
_cell.angle_beta   90.00
_cell.angle_gamma   90.00
#
_symmetry.space_group_name_H-M   'P 1'
#
loop_
_entity.id
_entity.type
_entity.pdbx_description
1 polymer ?
#
loop_
_entity_poly.entity_id
_entity_poly.type
_entity_poly.pdbx_seq_one_letter_code
_entity_poly.pdbx_strand_id
1 'polypeptide(L)'
;MKKINFNFNTKIGMRNLKTALAVTLGLYLSDVLNLNTPIFTSIASISGMKNSFAESFNDFRVRMFTTIFGVVLGFLLSLIPAPHYLTPIVGGLGIIFIIYILVAFNLKDMVILSCIVYIASFVYPESQIIYGIERVLGTFLGLVVSLVINYLLSTPDVNENFTAIGNDSFFNARSALLNLVFTKEHDISNFESSFEKIKAQYKVLLEESNAPIHPDLDIENARRAIRAFDDIHLRFLLLNSIEEKPKLKPSIISRLEDKFHITLLNNGSLEGDINEMYNLHIKKILFNLENLRELLNINEI
;
A
#
# COMPACT_ATOMS: atom_id res chain seq x y z
N MET A 1 37.43 -0.38 -3.36
CA MET A 1 36.30 0.04 -4.22
C MET A 1 35.43 -1.18 -4.52
N LYS A 2 34.17 -1.22 -4.07
CA LYS A 2 33.22 -2.28 -4.46
C LYS A 2 32.90 -2.11 -5.95
N LYS A 3 33.20 -3.11 -6.78
CA LYS A 3 32.74 -3.16 -8.18
C LYS A 3 31.21 -3.27 -8.16
N ILE A 4 30.52 -2.22 -8.60
CA ILE A 4 29.08 -2.25 -8.83
C ILE A 4 28.89 -3.01 -10.15
N ASN A 5 28.51 -4.28 -10.08
CA ASN A 5 28.07 -5.03 -11.25
C ASN A 5 26.64 -4.59 -11.59
N PHE A 6 26.48 -3.79 -12.64
CA PHE A 6 25.18 -3.48 -13.20
C PHE A 6 24.61 -4.75 -13.88
N ASN A 7 23.58 -5.33 -13.28
CA ASN A 7 22.85 -6.44 -13.88
C ASN A 7 21.76 -5.88 -14.82
N PHE A 8 22.07 -5.80 -16.11
CA PHE A 8 21.15 -5.30 -17.15
C PHE A 8 19.97 -6.25 -17.47
N ASN A 9 19.82 -7.37 -16.76
CA ASN A 9 18.73 -8.33 -16.99
C ASN A 9 17.43 -7.98 -16.22
N THR A 10 17.25 -6.71 -15.83
CA THR A 10 16.03 -6.24 -15.16
C THR A 10 14.95 -5.96 -16.20
N LYS A 11 13.87 -6.76 -16.21
CA LYS A 11 12.72 -6.52 -17.09
C LYS A 11 12.03 -5.20 -16.69
N ILE A 12 11.66 -4.39 -17.68
CA ILE A 12 10.87 -3.17 -17.44
C ILE A 12 9.47 -3.59 -16.98
N GLY A 13 9.12 -3.25 -15.75
CA GLY A 13 7.79 -3.54 -15.21
C GLY A 13 6.69 -2.71 -15.87
N MET A 14 5.47 -3.24 -15.91
CA MET A 14 4.30 -2.56 -16.49
C MET A 14 4.07 -1.16 -15.92
N ARG A 15 4.34 -0.97 -14.61
CA ARG A 15 4.27 0.34 -13.95
C ARG A 15 5.16 1.38 -14.63
N ASN A 16 6.37 1.01 -15.05
CA ASN A 16 7.28 1.94 -15.71
C ASN A 16 6.80 2.31 -17.11
N LEU A 17 6.23 1.35 -17.85
CA LEU A 17 5.66 1.58 -19.18
C LEU A 17 4.45 2.52 -19.11
N LYS A 18 3.51 2.29 -18.20
CA LYS A 18 2.35 3.19 -18.04
C LYS A 18 2.77 4.59 -17.56
N THR A 19 3.79 4.68 -16.71
CA THR A 19 4.35 5.98 -16.29
C THR A 19 4.93 6.74 -17.47
N ALA A 20 5.77 6.08 -18.28
CA ALA A 20 6.36 6.67 -19.47
C ALA A 20 5.27 7.13 -20.46
N LEU A 21 4.25 6.31 -20.68
CA LEU A 21 3.11 6.66 -21.52
C LEU A 21 2.35 7.88 -20.98
N ALA A 22 2.08 7.95 -19.67
CA ALA A 22 1.42 9.09 -19.06
C ALA A 22 2.22 10.39 -19.25
N VAL A 23 3.55 10.34 -19.13
CA VAL A 23 4.42 11.50 -19.39
C VAL A 23 4.37 11.91 -20.86
N THR A 24 4.50 10.95 -21.78
CA THR A 24 4.44 11.22 -23.21
C THR A 24 3.13 11.89 -23.60
N LEU A 25 2.00 11.33 -23.14
CA LEU A 25 0.68 11.90 -23.41
C LEU A 25 0.49 13.26 -22.73
N GLY A 26 0.98 13.44 -21.49
CA GLY A 26 0.93 14.72 -20.80
C GLY A 26 1.70 15.81 -21.54
N LEU A 27 2.90 15.50 -22.04
CA LEU A 27 3.69 16.43 -22.85
C LEU A 27 2.98 16.81 -24.15
N TYR A 28 2.45 15.83 -24.89
CA TYR A 28 1.68 16.10 -26.11
C TYR A 28 0.44 16.95 -25.84
N LEU A 29 -0.31 16.66 -24.76
CA LEU A 29 -1.48 17.44 -24.39
C LEU A 29 -1.11 18.86 -23.95
N SER A 30 0.01 19.03 -23.25
CA SER A 30 0.50 20.37 -22.89
C SER A 30 0.81 21.20 -24.13
N ASP A 31 1.44 20.59 -25.14
CA ASP A 31 1.78 21.24 -26.40
C ASP A 31 0.53 21.58 -27.23
N VAL A 32 -0.37 20.61 -27.43
CA VAL A 32 -1.62 20.79 -28.20
C VAL A 32 -2.54 21.85 -27.58
N LEU A 33 -2.59 21.92 -26.25
CA LEU A 33 -3.37 22.93 -25.53
C LEU A 33 -2.65 24.28 -25.44
N ASN A 34 -1.45 24.43 -26.01
CA ASN A 34 -0.59 25.60 -25.90
C ASN A 34 -0.35 26.03 -24.44
N LEU A 35 -0.22 25.05 -23.54
CA LEU A 35 0.11 25.26 -22.14
C LEU A 35 1.62 25.30 -22.01
N ASN A 36 2.17 26.43 -21.53
CA ASN A 36 3.59 26.60 -21.20
C ASN A 36 4.01 25.84 -19.92
N THR A 37 3.52 24.60 -19.76
CA THR A 37 3.61 23.84 -18.51
C THR A 37 4.29 22.46 -18.60
N PRO A 38 5.19 22.18 -19.58
CA PRO A 38 5.65 20.81 -19.84
C PRO A 38 6.34 20.17 -18.64
N ILE A 39 7.08 20.96 -17.85
CA ILE A 39 7.77 20.47 -16.65
C ILE A 39 6.78 20.09 -15.54
N PHE A 40 5.76 20.89 -15.30
CA PHE A 40 4.75 20.63 -14.27
C PHE A 40 3.89 19.43 -14.64
N THR A 41 3.47 19.36 -15.90
CA THR A 41 2.73 18.23 -16.46
C THR A 41 3.52 16.94 -16.37
N SER A 42 4.82 16.97 -16.70
CA SER A 42 5.67 15.77 -16.61
C SER A 42 5.87 15.30 -15.17
N ILE A 43 6.21 16.21 -14.25
CA ILE A 43 6.42 15.86 -12.84
C ILE A 43 5.12 15.30 -12.24
N ALA A 44 3.99 15.93 -12.53
CA ALA A 44 2.67 15.46 -12.08
C ALA A 44 2.31 14.09 -12.67
N SER A 45 2.57 13.87 -13.95
CA SER A 45 2.32 12.57 -14.61
C SER A 45 3.16 11.44 -14.01
N ILE A 46 4.44 11.70 -13.70
CA ILE A 46 5.33 10.72 -13.06
C ILE A 46 4.88 10.43 -11.63
N SER A 47 4.70 11.49 -10.84
CA SER A 47 4.49 11.37 -9.40
C SER A 47 3.07 10.95 -9.01
N GLY A 48 2.09 11.20 -9.89
CA GLY A 48 0.70 10.77 -9.77
C GLY A 48 0.47 9.28 -10.04
N MET A 49 1.46 8.58 -10.63
CA MET A 49 1.34 7.15 -10.95
C MET A 49 1.58 6.29 -9.70
N LYS A 50 0.49 5.77 -9.11
CA LYS A 50 0.49 4.96 -7.88
C LYS A 50 0.22 3.48 -8.17
N ASN A 51 0.13 2.67 -7.10
CA ASN A 51 -0.09 1.24 -7.21
C ASN A 51 -1.56 0.90 -7.47
N SER A 52 -2.48 1.68 -6.92
CA SER A 52 -3.93 1.53 -7.12
C SER A 52 -4.57 2.81 -7.65
N PHE A 53 -5.81 2.73 -8.13
CA PHE A 53 -6.54 3.92 -8.57
C PHE A 53 -6.91 4.81 -7.38
N ALA A 54 -7.35 4.23 -6.26
CA ALA A 54 -7.67 4.97 -5.03
C ALA A 54 -6.48 5.80 -4.54
N GLU A 55 -5.28 5.23 -4.52
CA GLU A 55 -4.06 5.95 -4.13
C GLU A 55 -3.78 7.12 -5.08
N SER A 56 -3.87 6.90 -6.40
CA SER A 56 -3.69 7.97 -7.39
C SER A 56 -4.74 9.07 -7.25
N PHE A 57 -5.99 8.71 -6.97
CA PHE A 57 -7.07 9.69 -6.80
C PHE A 57 -6.93 10.47 -5.49
N ASN A 58 -6.48 9.83 -4.42
CA ASN A 58 -6.15 10.52 -3.19
C ASN A 58 -4.99 11.50 -3.40
N ASP A 59 -3.91 11.07 -4.05
CA ASP A 59 -2.75 11.91 -4.38
C ASP A 59 -3.14 13.07 -5.31
N PHE A 60 -4.09 12.88 -6.24
CA PHE A 60 -4.68 13.95 -7.04
C PHE A 60 -5.27 15.06 -6.16
N ARG A 61 -6.14 14.71 -5.20
CA ARG A 61 -6.81 15.68 -4.32
C ARG A 61 -5.81 16.45 -3.47
N VAL A 62 -4.88 15.72 -2.84
CA VAL A 62 -3.82 16.28 -2.00
C VAL A 62 -2.96 17.25 -2.80
N ARG A 63 -2.50 16.86 -3.99
CA ARG A 63 -1.63 17.70 -4.83
C ARG A 63 -2.34 18.92 -5.39
N MET A 64 -3.60 18.80 -5.78
CA MET A 64 -4.37 19.97 -6.23
C MET A 64 -4.57 20.97 -5.11
N PHE A 65 -4.93 20.52 -3.91
CA PHE A 65 -5.06 21.38 -2.74
C PHE A 65 -3.76 22.10 -2.42
N THR A 66 -2.66 21.36 -2.25
CA THR A 66 -1.34 21.92 -1.92
C THR A 66 -0.81 22.88 -2.98
N THR A 67 -1.05 22.58 -4.25
CA THR A 67 -0.61 23.44 -5.36
C THR A 67 -1.38 24.75 -5.36
N ILE A 68 -2.71 24.70 -5.26
CA ILE A 68 -3.55 25.91 -5.22
C ILE A 68 -3.22 26.73 -3.97
N PHE A 69 -3.15 26.09 -2.80
CA PHE A 69 -2.84 26.75 -1.53
C PHE A 69 -1.47 27.43 -1.56
N GLY A 70 -0.44 26.72 -2.02
CA GLY A 70 0.91 27.25 -2.15
C GLY A 70 1.00 28.43 -3.13
N VAL A 71 0.39 28.31 -4.31
CA VAL A 71 0.34 29.39 -5.31
C VAL A 71 -0.37 30.63 -4.76
N VAL A 72 -1.55 30.45 -4.14
CA VAL A 72 -2.34 31.56 -3.58
C VAL A 72 -1.54 32.29 -2.51
N LEU A 73 -0.92 31.58 -1.57
CA LEU A 73 -0.09 32.21 -0.54
C LEU A 73 1.18 32.84 -1.12
N GLY A 74 1.79 32.20 -2.13
CA GLY A 74 2.98 32.71 -2.80
C GLY A 74 2.70 34.06 -3.45
N PHE A 75 1.58 34.15 -4.16
CA PHE A 75 1.10 35.39 -4.76
C PHE A 75 0.71 36.44 -3.70
N LEU A 76 -0.07 36.08 -2.68
CA LEU A 76 -0.50 37.05 -1.67
C LEU A 76 0.67 37.65 -0.90
N LEU A 77 1.66 36.84 -0.53
CA LEU A 77 2.85 37.33 0.18
C LEU A 77 3.82 38.08 -0.74
N SER A 78 3.85 37.80 -2.04
CA SER A 78 4.67 38.57 -2.99
C SER A 78 4.15 39.99 -3.20
N LEU A 79 2.87 40.26 -2.89
CA LEU A 79 2.29 41.60 -2.94
C LEU A 79 2.71 42.49 -1.76
N ILE A 80 3.32 41.94 -0.71
CA ILE A 80 3.77 42.73 0.44
C ILE A 80 4.92 43.63 -0.01
N PRO A 81 4.78 44.96 0.04
CA PRO A 81 5.85 45.86 -0.33
C PRO A 81 6.96 45.77 0.72
N ALA A 82 8.06 45.11 0.36
CA ALA A 82 9.24 44.94 1.20
C ALA A 82 10.51 45.33 0.40
N PRO A 83 11.49 46.00 1.04
CA PRO A 83 12.82 46.15 0.47
C PRO A 83 13.41 44.81 0.06
N HIS A 84 14.19 44.77 -1.02
CA HIS A 84 14.72 43.52 -1.59
C HIS A 84 15.46 42.66 -0.54
N TYR A 85 16.20 43.28 0.38
CA TYR A 85 16.93 42.57 1.44
C TYR A 85 16.03 41.92 2.51
N LEU A 86 14.76 42.33 2.62
CA LEU A 86 13.76 41.71 3.50
C LEU A 86 12.94 40.61 2.81
N THR A 87 12.99 40.49 1.48
CA THR A 87 12.28 39.44 0.73
C THR A 87 12.55 38.02 1.24
N PRO A 88 13.80 37.63 1.57
CA PRO A 88 14.06 36.30 2.13
C PRO A 88 13.39 36.07 3.49
N ILE A 89 13.23 37.12 4.29
CA ILE A 89 12.55 37.05 5.60
C ILE A 89 11.05 36.81 5.40
N VAL A 90 10.41 37.50 4.44
CA VAL A 90 9.01 37.26 4.07
C VAL A 90 8.83 35.83 3.56
N GLY A 91 9.76 35.35 2.72
CA GLY A 91 9.83 33.96 2.27
C GLY A 91 9.80 32.97 3.44
N GLY A 92 10.70 33.14 4.41
CA GLY A 92 10.78 32.28 5.60
C GLY A 92 9.54 32.35 6.50
N LEU A 93 9.00 33.54 6.73
CA LEU A 93 7.77 33.72 7.51
C LEU A 93 6.57 33.04 6.86
N GLY A 94 6.46 33.07 5.53
CA GLY A 94 5.41 32.33 4.82
C GLY A 94 5.51 30.82 5.00
N ILE A 95 6.72 30.25 5.05
CA ILE A 95 6.92 28.83 5.37
C ILE A 95 6.42 28.52 6.79
N ILE A 96 6.80 29.34 7.79
CA ILE A 96 6.32 29.15 9.17
C ILE A 96 4.79 29.22 9.23
N PHE A 97 4.19 30.17 8.53
CA PHE A 97 2.74 30.34 8.44
C PHE A 97 2.04 29.12 7.82
N ILE A 98 2.56 28.61 6.69
CA ILE A 98 2.06 27.41 6.02
C ILE A 98 2.13 26.19 6.95
N ILE A 99 3.29 25.97 7.59
CA ILE A 99 3.49 24.86 8.53
C ILE A 99 2.46 24.95 9.65
N TYR A 100 2.31 26.12 10.26
CA TYR A 100 1.38 26.33 11.36
C TYR A 100 -0.06 26.00 10.95
N ILE A 101 -0.55 26.55 9.82
CA ILE A 101 -1.91 26.30 9.34
C ILE A 101 -2.13 24.81 9.08
N LEU A 102 -1.28 24.18 8.27
CA LEU A 102 -1.49 22.80 7.87
C LEU A 102 -1.38 21.83 9.05
N VAL A 103 -0.46 22.08 9.99
CA VAL A 103 -0.36 21.29 11.23
C VAL A 103 -1.59 21.49 12.10
N ALA A 104 -2.11 22.72 12.23
CA ALA A 104 -3.32 23.00 13.01
C ALA A 104 -4.56 22.28 12.45
N PHE A 105 -4.65 22.10 11.14
CA PHE A 105 -5.71 21.33 10.48
C PHE A 105 -5.42 19.82 10.36
N ASN A 106 -4.36 19.30 10.98
CA ASN A 106 -3.92 17.89 10.87
C ASN A 106 -3.57 17.44 9.44
N LEU A 107 -3.18 18.36 8.54
CA LEU A 107 -2.78 18.12 7.15
C LEU A 107 -1.24 18.04 7.02
N LYS A 108 -0.61 17.20 7.85
CA LYS A 108 0.87 17.16 7.99
C LYS A 108 1.57 16.65 6.73
N ASP A 109 0.94 15.74 5.99
CA ASP A 109 1.39 15.18 4.72
C ASP A 109 1.45 16.23 3.60
N MET A 110 0.68 17.32 3.72
CA MET A 110 0.60 18.41 2.75
C MET A 110 1.67 19.49 2.91
N VAL A 111 2.38 19.51 4.06
CA VAL A 111 3.26 20.61 4.46
C VAL A 111 4.41 20.84 3.48
N ILE A 112 5.18 19.79 3.20
CA ILE A 112 6.42 19.91 2.40
C ILE A 112 6.08 20.42 1.00
N LEU A 113 5.09 19.82 0.34
CA LEU A 113 4.73 20.18 -1.03
C LEU A 113 4.14 21.60 -1.09
N SER A 114 3.32 22.00 -0.12
CA SER A 114 2.78 23.36 -0.04
C SER A 114 3.89 24.40 0.11
N CYS A 115 4.88 24.15 0.97
CA CYS A 115 6.05 25.03 1.12
C CYS A 115 6.87 25.13 -0.16
N ILE A 116 7.08 24.02 -0.88
CA ILE A 116 7.80 24.01 -2.17
C ILE A 116 7.06 24.85 -3.21
N VAL A 117 5.74 24.66 -3.35
CA VAL A 117 4.96 25.41 -4.34
C VAL A 117 4.88 26.89 -3.96
N TYR A 118 4.69 27.19 -2.67
CA TYR A 118 4.72 28.54 -2.14
C TYR A 118 6.02 29.25 -2.49
N ILE A 119 7.17 28.68 -2.11
CA ILE A 119 8.45 29.38 -2.28
C ILE A 119 8.75 29.55 -3.77
N ALA A 120 8.46 28.55 -4.60
CA ALA A 120 8.67 28.62 -6.04
C ALA A 120 7.79 29.69 -6.70
N SER A 121 6.55 29.87 -6.23
CA SER A 121 5.65 30.92 -6.70
C SER A 121 6.04 32.31 -6.16
N PHE A 122 6.49 32.40 -4.91
CA PHE A 122 6.84 33.64 -4.23
C PHE A 122 8.10 34.30 -4.82
N VAL A 123 9.13 33.50 -5.13
CA VAL A 123 10.42 34.00 -5.65
C VAL A 123 10.46 34.08 -7.18
N TYR A 124 9.36 33.75 -7.86
CA TYR A 124 9.33 33.77 -9.32
C TYR A 124 9.59 35.20 -9.83
N PRO A 125 10.59 35.42 -10.71
CA PRO A 125 11.09 36.75 -11.03
C PRO A 125 10.15 37.53 -11.96
N GLU A 126 9.36 36.84 -12.76
CA GLU A 126 8.38 37.47 -13.66
C GLU A 126 7.01 37.53 -12.97
N SER A 127 5.92 37.27 -13.72
CA SER A 127 4.57 37.31 -13.16
C SER A 127 4.28 36.07 -12.30
N GLN A 128 4.15 36.26 -10.99
CA GLN A 128 3.77 35.22 -10.04
C GLN A 128 2.36 34.66 -10.34
N ILE A 129 1.46 35.49 -10.91
CA ILE A 129 0.13 35.05 -11.33
C ILE A 129 0.24 34.08 -12.51
N ILE A 130 1.03 34.43 -13.53
CA ILE A 130 1.23 33.57 -14.71
C ILE A 130 1.85 32.25 -14.28
N TYR A 131 2.92 32.31 -13.49
CA TYR A 131 3.54 31.11 -12.90
C TYR A 131 2.52 30.27 -12.13
N GLY A 132 1.70 30.91 -11.30
CA GLY A 132 0.68 30.24 -10.49
C GLY A 132 -0.34 29.49 -11.33
N ILE A 133 -0.86 30.13 -12.38
CA ILE A 133 -1.81 29.52 -13.33
C ILE A 133 -1.16 28.36 -14.06
N GLU A 134 0.04 28.55 -14.61
CA GLU A 134 0.81 27.52 -15.30
C GLU A 134 1.11 26.32 -14.37
N ARG A 135 1.48 26.59 -13.13
CA ARG A 135 1.75 25.56 -12.11
C ARG A 135 0.50 24.75 -11.80
N VAL A 136 -0.65 25.39 -11.62
CA VAL A 136 -1.92 24.71 -11.34
C VAL A 136 -2.37 23.90 -12.57
N LEU A 137 -2.39 24.50 -13.76
CA LEU A 137 -2.85 23.84 -14.99
C LEU A 137 -1.97 22.65 -15.38
N GLY A 138 -0.64 22.81 -15.33
CA GLY A 138 0.26 21.70 -15.65
C GLY A 138 0.16 20.57 -14.63
N THR A 139 0.08 20.90 -13.34
CA THR A 139 -0.11 19.88 -12.30
C THR A 139 -1.44 19.14 -12.49
N PHE A 140 -2.53 19.88 -12.74
CA PHE A 140 -3.83 19.29 -13.01
C PHE A 140 -3.79 18.36 -14.22
N LEU A 141 -3.27 18.83 -15.36
CA LEU A 141 -3.18 18.05 -16.59
C LEU A 141 -2.40 16.75 -16.37
N GLY A 142 -1.22 16.84 -15.75
CA GLY A 142 -0.40 15.66 -15.52
C GLY A 142 -1.06 14.64 -14.58
N LEU A 143 -1.74 15.10 -13.53
CA LEU A 143 -2.45 14.20 -12.62
C LEU A 143 -3.68 13.57 -13.29
N VAL A 144 -4.43 14.31 -14.11
CA VAL A 144 -5.55 13.75 -14.88
C VAL A 144 -5.06 12.68 -15.86
N VAL A 145 -4.00 12.96 -16.62
CA VAL A 145 -3.43 11.98 -17.55
C VAL A 145 -2.94 10.74 -16.80
N SER A 146 -2.24 10.93 -15.67
CA SER A 146 -1.82 9.82 -14.82
C SER A 146 -2.99 9.00 -14.32
N LEU A 147 -4.09 9.62 -13.89
CA LEU A 147 -5.29 8.92 -13.41
C LEU A 147 -5.93 8.09 -14.52
N VAL A 148 -6.12 8.69 -15.70
CA VAL A 148 -6.71 8.02 -16.85
C VAL A 148 -5.86 6.83 -17.28
N ILE A 149 -4.54 7.01 -17.38
CA ILE A 149 -3.64 5.93 -17.76
C ILE A 149 -3.54 4.86 -16.68
N ASN A 150 -3.53 5.24 -15.41
CA ASN A 150 -3.55 4.28 -14.31
C ASN A 150 -4.83 3.44 -14.32
N TYR A 151 -5.97 4.06 -14.61
CA TYR A 151 -7.25 3.37 -14.74
C TYR A 151 -7.30 2.44 -15.95
N LEU A 152 -6.98 2.94 -17.16
CA LEU A 152 -7.10 2.18 -18.40
C LEU A 152 -6.08 1.04 -18.53
N LEU A 153 -4.87 1.22 -17.99
CA LEU A 153 -3.79 0.25 -18.05
C LEU A 153 -3.55 -0.46 -16.71
N SER A 154 -4.51 -0.40 -15.79
CA SER A 154 -4.40 -1.12 -14.52
C SER A 154 -4.39 -2.64 -14.78
N THR A 155 -3.19 -3.20 -14.77
CA THR A 155 -2.91 -4.63 -14.72
C THR A 155 -1.74 -4.77 -13.74
N PRO A 156 -2.04 -4.84 -12.44
CA PRO A 156 -2.55 -6.05 -11.80
C PRO A 156 -3.84 -5.82 -11.00
N ASP A 157 -4.78 -6.76 -11.10
CA ASP A 157 -6.03 -6.72 -10.36
C ASP A 157 -5.73 -6.73 -8.84
N VAL A 158 -6.24 -5.72 -8.13
CA VAL A 158 -6.09 -5.62 -6.66
C VAL A 158 -6.61 -6.89 -5.98
N ASN A 159 -7.62 -7.53 -6.58
CA ASN A 159 -8.17 -8.82 -6.18
C ASN A 159 -7.19 -9.97 -6.44
N GLU A 160 -6.62 -10.09 -7.64
CA GLU A 160 -5.61 -11.12 -7.95
C GLU A 160 -4.39 -11.01 -7.01
N ASN A 161 -3.94 -9.79 -6.72
CA ASN A 161 -2.86 -9.56 -5.77
C ASN A 161 -3.25 -10.01 -4.35
N PHE A 162 -4.48 -9.71 -3.93
CA PHE A 162 -5.00 -10.17 -2.64
C PHE A 162 -5.06 -11.70 -2.57
N THR A 163 -5.57 -12.36 -3.61
CA THR A 163 -5.60 -13.82 -3.71
C THR A 163 -4.19 -14.42 -3.71
N ALA A 164 -3.25 -13.87 -4.49
CA ALA A 164 -1.88 -14.37 -4.54
C ALA A 164 -1.16 -14.26 -3.19
N ILE A 165 -1.26 -13.11 -2.51
CA ILE A 165 -0.70 -12.91 -1.17
C ILE A 165 -1.45 -13.76 -0.13
N GLY A 166 -2.75 -13.95 -0.30
CA GLY A 166 -3.57 -14.84 0.52
C GLY A 166 -3.13 -16.29 0.42
N ASN A 167 -2.82 -16.77 -0.78
CA ASN A 167 -2.31 -18.12 -1.01
C ASN A 167 -0.94 -18.32 -0.35
N ASP A 168 -0.02 -17.36 -0.50
CA ASP A 168 1.26 -17.38 0.23
C ASP A 168 1.06 -17.45 1.75
N SER A 169 0.17 -16.61 2.28
CA SER A 169 -0.16 -16.60 3.72
C SER A 169 -0.78 -17.91 4.18
N PHE A 170 -1.63 -18.53 3.36
CA PHE A 170 -2.21 -19.85 3.63
C PHE A 170 -1.14 -20.95 3.70
N PHE A 171 -0.20 -20.99 2.74
CA PHE A 171 0.87 -22.00 2.75
C PHE A 171 1.84 -21.81 3.94
N ASN A 172 2.14 -20.56 4.30
CA ASN A 172 2.95 -20.26 5.48
C ASN A 172 2.21 -20.67 6.78
N ALA A 173 0.90 -20.41 6.87
CA ALA A 173 0.09 -20.86 8.01
C ALA A 173 0.04 -22.38 8.12
N ARG A 174 -0.16 -23.09 7.01
CA ARG A 174 -0.11 -24.55 6.96
C ARG A 174 1.26 -25.06 7.42
N SER A 175 2.33 -24.49 6.90
CA SER A 175 3.70 -24.89 7.26
C SER A 175 3.96 -24.69 8.76
N ALA A 176 3.52 -23.56 9.33
CA ALA A 176 3.59 -23.29 10.76
C ALA A 176 2.79 -24.32 11.59
N LEU A 177 1.59 -24.70 11.15
CA LEU A 177 0.79 -25.74 11.79
C LEU A 177 1.52 -27.10 11.78
N LEU A 178 2.11 -27.48 10.65
CA LEU A 178 2.86 -28.73 10.55
C LEU A 178 4.09 -28.70 11.47
N ASN A 179 4.84 -27.60 11.50
CA ASN A 179 5.97 -27.44 12.42
C ASN A 179 5.52 -27.58 13.89
N LEU A 180 4.43 -26.93 14.30
CA LEU A 180 3.87 -27.08 15.66
C LEU A 180 3.58 -28.55 16.03
N VAL A 181 3.20 -29.35 15.04
CA VAL A 181 2.85 -30.76 15.23
C VAL A 181 4.07 -31.69 15.17
N PHE A 182 5.09 -31.37 14.37
CA PHE A 182 6.24 -32.26 14.13
C PHE A 182 7.49 -31.89 14.94
N THR A 183 7.76 -30.60 15.15
CA THR A 183 9.01 -30.11 15.73
C THR A 183 8.81 -29.62 17.17
N LYS A 184 9.88 -29.68 17.97
CA LYS A 184 9.91 -29.09 19.32
C LYS A 184 10.11 -27.57 19.27
N GLU A 185 10.83 -27.09 18.26
CA GLU A 185 10.98 -25.65 18.03
C GLU A 185 9.84 -25.16 17.15
N HIS A 186 9.26 -24.06 17.57
CA HIS A 186 8.14 -23.42 16.93
C HIS A 186 8.61 -22.12 16.29
N ASP A 187 8.51 -22.03 14.96
CA ASP A 187 8.79 -20.81 14.21
C ASP A 187 7.58 -20.44 13.38
N ILE A 188 6.95 -19.32 13.76
CA ILE A 188 5.80 -18.74 13.07
C ILE A 188 6.17 -17.45 12.32
N SER A 189 7.44 -17.07 12.30
CA SER A 189 7.92 -15.78 11.77
C SER A 189 7.56 -15.60 10.29
N ASN A 190 7.64 -16.68 9.50
CA ASN A 190 7.24 -16.67 8.09
C ASN A 190 5.75 -16.39 7.92
N PHE A 191 4.92 -17.01 8.76
CA PHE A 191 3.49 -16.76 8.77
C PHE A 191 3.19 -15.32 9.21
N GLU A 192 3.77 -14.84 10.31
CA GLU A 192 3.60 -13.45 10.77
C GLU A 192 3.97 -12.43 9.68
N SER A 193 5.09 -12.64 9.00
CA SER A 193 5.53 -11.80 7.87
C SER A 193 4.53 -11.81 6.71
N SER A 194 4.03 -12.99 6.31
CA SER A 194 3.01 -13.10 5.24
C SER A 194 1.66 -12.51 5.66
N PHE A 195 1.30 -12.64 6.93
CA PHE A 195 0.06 -12.14 7.51
C PHE A 195 0.01 -10.61 7.56
N GLU A 196 1.13 -9.95 7.87
CA GLU A 196 1.20 -8.48 7.78
C GLU A 196 1.08 -7.99 6.32
N LYS A 197 1.60 -8.75 5.36
CA LYS A 197 1.44 -8.42 3.93
C LYS A 197 -0.01 -8.53 3.47
N ILE A 198 -0.73 -9.61 3.82
CA ILE A 198 -2.14 -9.74 3.42
C ILE A 198 -3.01 -8.68 4.11
N LYS A 199 -2.72 -8.31 5.36
CA LYS A 199 -3.39 -7.19 6.04
C LYS A 199 -3.18 -5.86 5.33
N ALA A 200 -1.96 -5.59 4.88
CA ALA A 200 -1.67 -4.39 4.09
C ALA A 200 -2.44 -4.40 2.76
N GLN A 201 -2.47 -5.53 2.06
CA GLN A 201 -3.21 -5.66 0.79
C GLN A 201 -4.72 -5.54 0.98
N TYR A 202 -5.28 -6.06 2.08
CA TYR A 202 -6.69 -5.89 2.40
C TYR A 202 -7.07 -4.40 2.60
N LYS A 203 -6.19 -3.59 3.19
CA LYS A 203 -6.42 -2.14 3.31
C LYS A 203 -6.49 -1.47 1.94
N VAL A 204 -5.58 -1.83 1.03
CA VAL A 204 -5.61 -1.33 -0.36
C VAL A 204 -6.93 -1.71 -1.05
N LEU A 205 -7.38 -2.94 -0.85
CA LEU A 205 -8.63 -3.45 -1.43
C LEU A 205 -9.88 -2.73 -0.86
N LEU A 206 -9.86 -2.37 0.43
CA LEU A 206 -10.89 -1.51 1.03
C LEU A 206 -10.84 -0.06 0.53
N GLU A 207 -9.66 0.49 0.30
CA GLU A 207 -9.53 1.84 -0.26
C GLU A 207 -10.03 1.89 -1.72
N GLU A 208 -9.70 0.86 -2.51
CA GLU A 208 -10.14 0.72 -3.89
C GLU A 208 -11.67 0.63 -3.99
N SER A 209 -12.33 -0.12 -3.10
CA SER A 209 -13.80 -0.22 -3.10
C SER A 209 -14.52 1.06 -2.68
N ASN A 210 -13.82 2.02 -2.08
CA ASN A 210 -14.35 3.35 -1.77
C ASN A 210 -14.00 4.39 -2.84
N ALA A 211 -13.23 4.02 -3.87
CA ALA A 211 -12.88 4.93 -4.94
C ALA A 211 -14.11 5.27 -5.80
N PRO A 212 -14.15 6.47 -6.44
CA PRO A 212 -15.28 6.85 -7.30
C PRO A 212 -15.51 5.88 -8.48
N ILE A 213 -14.46 5.17 -8.90
CA ILE A 213 -14.48 4.18 -9.96
C ILE A 213 -13.70 2.97 -9.46
N HIS A 214 -14.35 1.81 -9.42
CA HIS A 214 -13.74 0.56 -8.95
C HIS A 214 -14.34 -0.64 -9.72
N PRO A 215 -13.59 -1.74 -9.86
CA PRO A 215 -14.17 -3.01 -10.32
C PRO A 215 -15.11 -3.60 -9.25
N ASP A 216 -15.90 -4.61 -9.63
CA ASP A 216 -16.65 -5.42 -8.65
C ASP A 216 -15.66 -6.25 -7.83
N LEU A 217 -15.43 -5.83 -6.59
CA LEU A 217 -14.50 -6.46 -5.66
C LEU A 217 -15.29 -7.29 -4.63
N ASP A 218 -14.85 -8.52 -4.39
CA ASP A 218 -15.44 -9.39 -3.37
C ASP A 218 -14.91 -9.06 -1.96
N ILE A 219 -15.34 -7.91 -1.45
CA ILE A 219 -14.92 -7.39 -0.15
C ILE A 219 -15.34 -8.31 0.99
N GLU A 220 -16.47 -9.01 0.85
CA GLU A 220 -16.99 -9.86 1.92
C GLU A 220 -16.15 -11.14 2.06
N ASN A 221 -15.76 -11.80 0.97
CA ASN A 221 -14.85 -12.94 1.07
C ASN A 221 -13.45 -12.51 1.54
N ALA A 222 -12.95 -11.36 1.07
CA ALA A 222 -11.69 -10.80 1.57
C ALA A 222 -11.73 -10.53 3.09
N ARG A 223 -12.83 -9.94 3.58
CA ARG A 223 -13.06 -9.71 5.02
C ARG A 223 -13.11 -11.01 5.81
N ARG A 224 -13.84 -12.01 5.31
CA ARG A 224 -13.93 -13.35 5.94
C ARG A 224 -12.56 -14.02 5.99
N ALA A 225 -11.76 -13.90 4.93
CA ALA A 225 -10.40 -14.45 4.89
C ALA A 225 -9.49 -13.79 5.93
N ILE A 226 -9.50 -12.45 6.04
CA ILE A 226 -8.72 -11.74 7.05
C ILE A 226 -9.12 -12.14 8.47
N ARG A 227 -10.42 -12.28 8.76
CA ARG A 227 -10.88 -12.78 10.07
C ARG A 227 -10.37 -14.19 10.38
N ALA A 228 -10.34 -15.07 9.38
CA ALA A 228 -9.81 -16.42 9.54
C ALA A 228 -8.29 -16.40 9.82
N PHE A 229 -7.53 -15.55 9.12
CA PHE A 229 -6.10 -15.36 9.39
C PHE A 229 -5.83 -14.73 10.76
N ASP A 230 -6.61 -13.73 11.19
CA ASP A 230 -6.53 -13.15 12.54
C ASP A 230 -6.73 -14.21 13.62
N ASP A 231 -7.75 -15.06 13.47
CA ASP A 231 -8.00 -16.15 14.43
C ASP A 231 -6.88 -17.20 14.41
N ILE A 232 -6.32 -17.54 13.24
CA ILE A 232 -5.14 -18.43 13.14
C ILE A 232 -3.94 -17.82 13.86
N HIS A 233 -3.64 -16.54 13.61
CA HIS A 233 -2.50 -15.84 14.22
C HIS A 233 -2.58 -15.81 15.74
N LEU A 234 -3.74 -15.44 16.29
CA LEU A 234 -3.96 -15.47 17.74
C LEU A 234 -3.73 -16.86 18.33
N ARG A 235 -4.15 -17.92 17.63
CA ARG A 235 -3.95 -19.30 18.08
C ARG A 235 -2.49 -19.71 18.02
N PHE A 236 -1.77 -19.33 16.97
CA PHE A 236 -0.34 -19.60 16.89
C PHE A 236 0.43 -18.92 18.01
N LEU A 237 0.13 -17.65 18.34
CA LEU A 237 0.76 -16.98 19.48
C LEU A 237 0.52 -17.71 20.81
N LEU A 238 -0.69 -18.20 21.04
CA LEU A 238 -1.03 -18.98 22.24
C LEU A 238 -0.27 -20.32 22.27
N LEU A 239 -0.25 -21.05 21.16
CA LEU A 239 0.42 -22.36 21.07
C LEU A 239 1.94 -22.23 21.15
N ASN A 240 2.51 -21.17 20.58
CA ASN A 240 3.94 -20.89 20.59
C ASN A 240 4.49 -20.62 22.01
N SER A 241 3.62 -20.27 22.96
CA SER A 241 3.99 -20.13 24.37
C SER A 241 4.11 -21.45 25.14
N ILE A 242 3.80 -22.59 24.51
CA ILE A 242 3.83 -23.92 25.12
C ILE A 242 5.04 -24.67 24.57
N GLU A 243 6.01 -25.00 25.43
CA GLU A 243 7.26 -25.66 25.03
C GLU A 243 7.10 -27.18 24.77
N GLU A 244 6.04 -27.79 25.31
CA GLU A 244 5.81 -29.22 25.24
C GLU A 244 5.04 -29.64 23.98
N LYS A 245 5.50 -30.73 23.35
CA LYS A 245 4.84 -31.31 22.18
C LYS A 245 3.45 -31.87 22.55
N PRO A 246 2.37 -31.49 21.82
CA PRO A 246 1.02 -31.92 22.15
C PRO A 246 0.80 -33.41 21.91
N LYS A 247 0.01 -34.06 22.77
CA LYS A 247 -0.56 -35.37 22.51
C LYS A 247 -1.86 -35.19 21.72
N LEU A 248 -1.76 -35.27 20.40
CA LEU A 248 -2.87 -35.08 19.48
C LEU A 248 -3.94 -36.16 19.64
N LYS A 249 -5.20 -35.74 19.61
CA LYS A 249 -6.37 -36.63 19.59
C LYS A 249 -6.48 -37.35 18.24
N PRO A 250 -6.96 -38.62 18.21
CA PRO A 250 -7.11 -39.38 16.97
C PRO A 250 -7.89 -38.64 15.87
N SER A 251 -8.97 -37.94 16.24
CA SER A 251 -9.77 -37.15 15.29
C SER A 251 -9.01 -36.01 14.60
N ILE A 252 -7.98 -35.45 15.25
CA ILE A 252 -7.12 -34.42 14.67
C ILE A 252 -6.07 -35.06 13.77
N ILE A 253 -5.49 -36.18 14.20
CA ILE A 253 -4.52 -36.94 13.41
C ILE A 253 -5.14 -37.35 12.08
N SER A 254 -6.29 -38.04 12.09
CA SER A 254 -6.96 -38.47 10.86
C SER A 254 -7.27 -37.29 9.93
N ARG A 255 -7.69 -36.14 10.49
CA ARG A 255 -7.96 -34.94 9.69
C ARG A 255 -6.68 -34.34 9.10
N LEU A 256 -5.57 -34.34 9.82
CA LEU A 256 -4.27 -33.88 9.33
C LEU A 256 -3.75 -34.79 8.21
N GLU A 257 -3.82 -36.10 8.41
CA GLU A 257 -3.35 -37.10 7.44
C GLU A 257 -4.19 -37.06 6.15
N ASP A 258 -5.52 -37.00 6.27
CA ASP A 258 -6.43 -36.89 5.13
C ASP A 258 -6.24 -35.59 4.33
N LYS A 259 -6.04 -34.46 5.03
CA LYS A 259 -6.02 -33.12 4.40
C LYS A 259 -4.66 -32.68 3.92
N PHE A 260 -3.58 -33.16 4.52
CA PHE A 260 -2.22 -32.74 4.16
C PHE A 260 -1.37 -33.85 3.56
N HIS A 261 -1.91 -35.07 3.41
CA HIS A 261 -1.22 -36.24 2.90
C HIS A 261 0.09 -36.53 3.65
N ILE A 262 0.05 -36.37 4.97
CA ILE A 262 1.16 -36.63 5.89
C ILE A 262 0.88 -37.90 6.69
N THR A 263 1.91 -38.45 7.36
CA THR A 263 1.76 -39.54 8.34
C THR A 263 2.41 -39.13 9.65
N LEU A 264 1.64 -39.17 10.74
CA LEU A 264 2.16 -38.78 12.04
C LEU A 264 2.86 -39.96 12.72
N LEU A 265 4.19 -40.03 12.58
CA LEU A 265 4.98 -41.15 13.12
C LEU A 265 5.12 -41.13 14.66
N ASN A 266 5.02 -39.96 15.29
CA ASN A 266 5.22 -39.82 16.73
C ASN A 266 4.34 -38.73 17.35
N ASN A 267 3.60 -39.10 18.39
CA ASN A 267 2.74 -38.19 19.15
C ASN A 267 3.49 -37.58 20.35
N GLY A 268 3.09 -36.39 20.78
CA GLY A 268 3.65 -35.78 21.99
C GLY A 268 3.18 -36.46 23.28
N SER A 269 3.71 -35.99 24.41
CA SER A 269 3.42 -36.50 25.75
C SER A 269 2.67 -35.50 26.64
N LEU A 270 2.31 -34.32 26.12
CA LEU A 270 1.55 -33.32 26.86
C LEU A 270 0.18 -33.89 27.28
N GLU A 271 -0.18 -33.76 28.54
CA GLU A 271 -1.46 -34.25 29.09
C GLU A 271 -2.18 -33.17 29.91
N GLY A 272 -3.39 -33.49 30.39
CA GLY A 272 -4.20 -32.57 31.18
C GLY A 272 -4.84 -31.43 30.38
N ASP A 273 -5.30 -30.40 31.10
CA ASP A 273 -6.09 -29.28 30.55
C ASP A 273 -5.34 -28.49 29.47
N ILE A 274 -4.01 -28.40 29.59
CA ILE A 274 -3.16 -27.73 28.60
C ILE A 274 -3.19 -28.50 27.27
N ASN A 275 -3.13 -29.84 27.30
CA ASN A 275 -3.24 -30.66 26.09
C ASN A 275 -4.62 -30.55 25.45
N GLU A 276 -5.68 -30.53 26.27
CA GLU A 276 -7.06 -30.35 25.81
C GLU A 276 -7.27 -29.02 25.09
N MET A 277 -6.75 -27.95 25.68
CA MET A 277 -6.71 -26.62 25.08
C MET A 277 -5.90 -26.64 23.78
N TYR A 278 -4.68 -27.21 23.78
CA TYR A 278 -3.83 -27.30 22.59
C TYR A 278 -4.58 -27.96 21.42
N ASN A 279 -5.21 -29.11 21.67
CA ASN A 279 -6.02 -29.84 20.67
C ASN A 279 -7.21 -29.00 20.17
N LEU A 280 -7.89 -28.26 21.04
CA LEU A 280 -8.96 -27.34 20.63
C LEU A 280 -8.46 -26.24 19.69
N HIS A 281 -7.29 -25.66 19.98
CA HIS A 281 -6.69 -24.63 19.14
C HIS A 281 -6.27 -25.18 17.76
N ILE A 282 -5.62 -26.35 17.70
CA ILE A 282 -5.31 -27.02 16.42
C ILE A 282 -6.58 -27.28 15.61
N LYS A 283 -7.64 -27.80 16.24
CA LYS A 283 -8.91 -28.07 15.56
C LYS A 283 -9.49 -26.81 14.91
N LYS A 284 -9.40 -25.66 15.58
CA LYS A 284 -9.89 -24.38 15.04
C LYS A 284 -8.98 -23.80 13.95
N ILE A 285 -7.66 -23.95 14.06
CA ILE A 285 -6.73 -23.59 12.98
C ILE A 285 -7.07 -24.39 11.71
N LEU A 286 -7.25 -25.71 11.83
CA LEU A 286 -7.65 -26.57 10.72
C LEU A 286 -8.95 -26.12 10.06
N PHE A 287 -9.98 -25.81 10.86
CA PHE A 287 -11.24 -25.30 10.35
C PHE A 287 -11.08 -23.99 9.57
N ASN A 288 -10.26 -23.05 10.06
CA ASN A 288 -10.01 -21.80 9.35
C ASN A 288 -9.18 -21.98 8.09
N LEU A 289 -8.20 -22.88 8.08
CA LEU A 289 -7.46 -23.23 6.87
C LEU A 289 -8.40 -23.81 5.80
N GLU A 290 -9.34 -24.68 6.19
CA GLU A 290 -10.34 -25.20 5.25
C GLU A 290 -11.24 -24.09 4.69
N ASN A 291 -11.73 -23.19 5.55
CA ASN A 291 -12.52 -22.03 5.10
C ASN A 291 -11.71 -21.12 4.16
N LEU A 292 -10.43 -20.87 4.47
CA LEU A 292 -9.55 -20.04 3.65
C LEU A 292 -9.35 -20.64 2.25
N ARG A 293 -9.34 -21.97 2.13
CA ARG A 293 -9.23 -22.65 0.84
C ARG A 293 -10.37 -22.26 -0.11
N GLU A 294 -11.59 -22.21 0.42
CA GLU A 294 -12.78 -21.80 -0.34
C GLU A 294 -12.77 -20.29 -0.62
N LEU A 295 -12.45 -19.46 0.38
CA LEU A 295 -12.47 -18.00 0.26
C LEU A 295 -11.40 -17.46 -0.71
N LEU A 296 -10.29 -18.17 -0.87
CA LEU A 296 -9.16 -17.79 -1.72
C LEU A 296 -9.06 -18.62 -3.01
N ASN A 297 -10.03 -19.49 -3.30
CA ASN A 297 -10.03 -20.37 -4.48
C ASN A 297 -8.71 -21.16 -4.66
N ILE A 298 -8.21 -21.76 -3.57
CA ILE A 298 -6.95 -22.52 -3.58
C ILE A 298 -7.21 -23.92 -4.15
N ASN A 299 -6.66 -24.19 -5.34
CA ASN A 299 -6.93 -25.41 -6.11
C ASN A 299 -6.08 -26.64 -5.72
N GLU A 300 -4.95 -26.48 -5.01
CA GLU A 300 -4.06 -27.61 -4.65
C GLU A 300 -3.49 -27.51 -3.21
N ILE A 301 -3.16 -28.70 -2.67
CA ILE A 301 -2.43 -28.96 -1.41
C ILE A 301 -0.99 -29.28 -1.75
#